data_AF-A0A377K8R8-F1
#
_entry.id   AF-A0A377K8R8-F1
#
_cell.length_a   1.000
_cell.length_b   1.000
_cell.length_c   1.000
_cell.angle_alpha   90.00
_cell.angle_beta   90.00
_cell.angle_gamma   90.00
#
_symmetry.space_group_name_H-M   'P 1'
#
loop_
_entity.id
_entity.type
_entity.pdbx_description
1 polymer ?
#
loop_
_entity_poly.entity_id
_entity_poly.type
_entity_poly.pdbx_seq_one_letter_code
_entity_poly.pdbx_strand_id
1 'polypeptide(L)' 'MRKLWNALRRPSARWSVLALVATGIVIGIALIVLPHVGIKVTSTTEFCVSCHSMQPVYEEYKQSVHFQNASGVAS' A
#
# COMPACT_ATOMS: atom_id res chain seq x y z
N MET A 1 -29.64 5.00 9.46
CA MET A 1 -28.44 4.28 9.96
C MET A 1 -28.75 2.95 10.64
N ARG A 2 -29.63 2.88 11.66
CA ARG A 2 -29.93 1.62 12.39
C ARG A 2 -30.40 0.44 11.52
N LYS A 3 -31.21 0.70 10.47
CA LYS A 3 -31.70 -0.35 9.55
C LYS A 3 -30.60 -0.97 8.70
N LEU A 4 -29.64 -0.16 8.23
CA LEU A 4 -28.50 -0.61 7.42
C LEU A 4 -27.54 -1.47 8.26
N TRP A 5 -27.28 -1.04 9.51
CA TRP A 5 -26.42 -1.76 10.45
C TRP A 5 -27.00 -3.11 10.85
N ASN A 6 -28.32 -3.20 11.07
CA ASN A 6 -29.01 -4.45 11.34
C ASN A 6 -29.05 -5.40 10.13
N ALA A 7 -29.09 -4.87 8.91
CA ALA A 7 -29.04 -5.68 7.69
C ALA A 7 -27.64 -6.29 7.47
N LEU A 8 -26.58 -5.51 7.72
CA LEU A 8 -25.20 -5.97 7.55
C LEU A 8 -24.77 -7.00 8.60
N ARG A 9 -25.31 -6.91 9.83
CA ARG A 9 -24.99 -7.82 10.95
C ARG A 9 -25.72 -9.16 10.89
N ARG A 10 -26.69 -9.32 9.97
CA ARG A 10 -27.43 -10.56 9.78
C ARG A 10 -26.70 -11.41 8.72
N PRO A 11 -26.12 -12.58 9.08
CA PRO A 11 -25.49 -13.44 8.10
C PRO A 11 -26.51 -13.85 7.04
N SER A 12 -26.16 -13.73 5.77
CA SER A 12 -27.09 -14.03 4.70
C SER A 12 -27.48 -15.52 4.74
N ALA A 13 -28.77 -15.83 4.85
CA ALA A 13 -29.28 -17.21 4.84
C ALA A 13 -28.98 -17.98 3.54
N ARG A 14 -28.43 -17.31 2.53
CA ARG A 14 -28.16 -17.83 1.18
C ARG A 14 -26.71 -18.30 0.98
N TRP A 15 -25.77 -17.86 1.81
CA TRP A 15 -24.34 -18.16 1.67
C TRP A 15 -23.82 -18.89 2.92
N SER A 16 -23.01 -19.93 2.72
CA SER A 16 -22.36 -20.62 3.84
C SER A 16 -21.43 -19.66 4.59
N VAL A 17 -21.38 -19.80 5.92
CA VAL A 17 -20.45 -19.04 6.78
C VAL A 17 -19.01 -19.17 6.30
N LEU A 18 -18.62 -20.35 5.80
CA LEU A 18 -17.29 -20.59 5.26
C LEU A 18 -17.01 -19.71 4.03
N ALA A 19 -17.99 -19.53 3.14
CA ALA A 19 -17.84 -18.69 1.95
C ALA A 19 -17.71 -17.21 2.32
N LEU A 20 -18.46 -16.75 3.32
CA LEU A 20 -18.35 -15.38 3.85
C LEU A 20 -16.98 -15.12 4.48
N VAL A 21 -16.48 -16.07 5.29
CA VAL A 21 -15.16 -15.96 5.93
C VAL A 21 -14.05 -15.97 4.88
N ALA A 22 -14.09 -16.90 3.91
CA ALA A 22 -13.11 -16.97 2.83
C ALA A 22 -13.07 -15.66 2.03
N THR A 23 -14.23 -15.11 1.68
CA THR A 23 -14.33 -13.82 0.98
C THR A 23 -13.74 -12.68 1.82
N GLY A 24 -14.05 -12.64 3.12
CA GLY A 24 -13.49 -11.65 4.04
C GLY A 24 -11.96 -11.72 4.14
N ILE A 25 -11.38 -12.92 4.16
CA ILE A 25 -9.93 -13.12 4.17
C ILE A 25 -9.31 -12.60 2.87
N VAL A 26 -9.87 -12.94 1.71
CA VAL A 26 -9.36 -12.47 0.40
C VAL A 26 -9.39 -10.94 0.32
N ILE A 27 -10.49 -10.32 0.73
CA ILE A 27 -10.61 -8.86 0.79
C ILE A 27 -9.58 -8.28 1.77
N GLY A 28 -9.43 -8.88 2.95
CA GLY A 28 -8.45 -8.44 3.95
C GLY A 28 -7.02 -8.49 3.44
N ILE A 29 -6.62 -9.57 2.78
CA ILE A 29 -5.30 -9.71 2.16
C ILE A 29 -5.11 -8.64 1.08
N ALA A 30 -6.10 -8.43 0.21
CA ALA A 30 -6.00 -7.41 -0.84
C ALA A 30 -5.84 -6.00 -0.24
N LEU A 31 -6.59 -5.68 0.81
CA LEU A 31 -6.51 -4.39 1.51
C LEU A 31 -5.18 -4.16 2.23
N ILE A 32 -4.47 -5.23 2.63
CA ILE A 32 -3.14 -5.11 3.22
C ILE A 32 -2.08 -5.04 2.10
N VAL A 33 -2.10 -5.97 1.16
CA VAL A 33 -1.04 -6.07 0.15
C VAL A 33 -1.04 -4.86 -0.77
N LEU A 34 -2.20 -4.39 -1.23
CA LEU A 34 -2.28 -3.35 -2.25
C LEU A 34 -1.67 -2.00 -1.78
N PRO A 35 -2.02 -1.45 -0.59
CA PRO A 35 -1.37 -0.23 -0.11
C PRO A 35 0.11 -0.43 0.19
N HIS A 36 0.52 -1.58 0.70
CA HIS A 36 1.94 -1.88 0.96
C HIS A 36 2.77 -1.88 -0.33
N VAL A 37 2.25 -2.45 -1.41
CA VAL A 37 2.88 -2.40 -2.74
C VAL A 37 2.89 -0.97 -3.26
N GLY A 38 1.79 -0.23 -3.12
CA GLY A 38 1.71 1.18 -3.50
C GLY A 38 2.80 2.02 -2.84
N ILE A 39 2.94 1.91 -1.51
CA ILE A 39 3.98 2.58 -0.74
C ILE A 39 5.36 2.20 -1.26
N LYS A 40 5.63 0.90 -1.44
CA LYS A 40 6.91 0.42 -1.97
C LYS A 40 7.26 1.04 -3.32
N VAL A 41 6.30 1.13 -4.25
CA VAL A 41 6.52 1.75 -5.57
C VAL A 41 6.81 3.25 -5.42
N THR A 42 5.99 3.96 -4.63
CA THR A 42 6.13 5.42 -4.44
C THR A 42 7.33 5.83 -3.58
N SER A 43 8.04 4.89 -2.98
CA SER A 43 9.26 5.13 -2.20
C SER A 43 10.54 4.72 -2.93
N THR A 44 10.48 4.48 -4.23
CA THR A 44 11.67 4.21 -5.06
C THR A 44 12.27 5.50 -5.58
N THR A 45 13.59 5.51 -5.77
CA THR A 45 14.30 6.61 -6.46
C THR A 45 13.70 6.90 -7.83
N GLU A 46 13.32 5.87 -8.58
CA GLU A 46 12.71 5.98 -9.92
C GLU A 46 11.41 6.79 -9.89
N PHE A 47 10.53 6.51 -8.92
CA PHE A 47 9.33 7.32 -8.73
C PHE A 47 9.67 8.76 -8.32
N CYS A 48 10.60 8.95 -7.38
CA CYS A 48 11.01 10.28 -6.92
C CYS A 48 11.55 11.15 -8.07
N VAL A 49 12.41 10.62 -8.93
CA VAL A 49 13.04 11.36 -10.03
C VAL A 49 12.18 11.42 -11.30
N SER A 50 10.96 10.87 -11.26
CA SER A 50 10.01 10.94 -12.39
C SER A 50 9.48 12.36 -12.63
N CYS A 51 9.47 13.20 -11.59
CA CYS A 51 9.07 14.61 -11.69
C CYS A 51 10.25 15.47 -12.18
N HIS A 52 10.05 16.27 -13.24
CA HIS A 52 11.08 17.14 -13.83
C HIS A 52 11.83 18.05 -12.84
N SER A 53 11.16 18.45 -11.75
CA SER A 53 11.72 19.31 -10.71
C SER A 53 12.72 18.58 -9.82
N MET A 54 12.70 17.25 -9.85
CA MET A 54 13.49 16.41 -8.95
C MET A 54 14.86 16.02 -9.54
N GLN A 55 15.04 16.09 -10.87
CA GLN A 55 16.33 15.86 -11.53
C GLN A 55 17.49 16.66 -10.91
N PRO A 56 17.41 18.00 -10.75
CA PRO A 56 18.51 18.75 -10.16
C PRO A 56 18.75 18.37 -8.69
N VAL A 57 17.69 18.05 -7.94
CA VAL A 57 17.78 17.59 -6.54
C VAL A 57 18.48 16.23 -6.45
N TYR A 58 18.24 15.34 -7.42
CA TYR A 58 18.88 14.04 -7.48
C TYR A 58 20.39 14.15 -7.72
N GLU A 59 20.83 15.08 -8.55
CA GLU A 59 22.26 15.35 -8.77
C GLU A 59 22.97 15.80 -7.49
N GLU A 60 22.33 16.67 -6.70
CA GLU A 60 22.83 17.08 -5.38
C GLU A 60 22.81 15.93 -4.37
N TYR A 61 21.71 15.16 -4.33
CA TYR A 61 21.56 14.01 -3.44
C TYR A 61 22.69 12.98 -3.64
N LYS A 62 23.09 12.71 -4.90
CA LYS A 62 24.21 11.80 -5.23
C LYS A 62 25.55 12.21 -4.61
N GLN A 63 25.74 13.50 -4.34
CA GLN A 63 26.95 14.01 -3.68
C GLN A 63 26.87 13.96 -2.15
N SER A 64 25.70 13.66 -1.60
CA SER A 64 25.49 13.59 -0.16
C SER A 64 25.96 12.28 0.44
N VAL A 65 26.25 12.31 1.75
CA VAL A 65 26.57 11.11 2.55
C VAL A 65 25.43 10.09 2.61
N HIS A 66 24.21 10.48 2.19
CA HIS A 66 23.02 9.63 2.25
C HIS A 66 22.84 8.76 1.00
N PHE A 67 23.53 9.05 -0.11
CA PHE A 67 23.39 8.29 -1.36
C PHE A 67 24.02 6.89 -1.30
N GLN A 68 25.17 6.76 -0.62
CA GLN A 68 25.85 5.49 -0.38
C GLN A 68 26.07 5.29 1.11
N ASN A 69 24.98 5.17 1.87
CA ASN A 69 25.08 4.97 3.31
C ASN A 69 25.34 3.49 3.66
N ALA A 70 26.07 3.29 4.78
CA ALA A 70 26.45 1.97 5.28
C ALA A 70 25.26 1.09 5.71
N SER A 71 24.10 1.68 5.96
CA SER A 71 22.85 0.96 6.25
C SER A 71 22.23 0.33 4.99
N GLY A 72 22.76 0.65 3.80
CA GLY A 72 22.24 0.17 2.51
C GLY A 72 20.87 0.73 2.14
N VAL A 73 20.37 1.75 2.86
CA VAL A 73 19.07 2.37 2.61
C VAL A 73 19.24 3.48 1.59
N ALA A 74 19.31 3.13 0.31
CA ALA A 74 19.20 4.12 -0.75
C ALA A 74 17.72 4.48 -0.95
N SER A 75 17.42 5.78 -0.92
CA SER A 75 16.09 6.32 -1.23
C SER A 75 15.81 6.24 -2.72
#